data_AF-A0A814UEP9-F1
#
_entry.id   AF-A0A814UEP9-F1
#
_cell.length_a   1.000
_cell.length_b   1.000
_cell.length_c   1.000
_cell.angle_alpha   90.00
_cell.angle_beta   90.00
_cell.angle_gamma   90.00
#
_symmetry.space_group_name_H-M   'P 1'
#
loop_
_entity.id
_entity.type
_entity.pdbx_description
1 polymer ?
#
loop_
_entity_poly.entity_id
_entity_poly.type
_entity_poly.pdbx_seq_one_letter_code
_entity_poly.pdbx_strand_id
1 'polypeptide(L)'
;MADDKELMSRVEEIQTLAQTNEDMMKQIDNMGSRVVNLTTYVIRCNYGIFTVKEVQEAQNANQIVNNWRENIQLTEIEDIFNDKISYTCSSYGQLKTVNSAMARVVKKYKLFGSSRTALGEIYKFAKNFRVIKAVLERIIALLNNGGGGRMDKIRERLDNLNNEMKALRTTYTNIQFS
;
A
#
# COMPACT_ATOMS: atom_id res chain seq x y z
N MET A 1 -26.90 25.42 5.59
CA MET A 1 -27.06 25.16 7.04
C MET A 1 -26.89 23.69 7.42
N ALA A 2 -27.72 22.75 6.92
CA ALA A 2 -27.51 21.31 7.19
C ALA A 2 -26.22 20.79 6.54
N ASP A 3 -26.02 21.14 5.27
CA ASP A 3 -24.86 20.72 4.48
C ASP A 3 -23.54 21.28 5.04
N ASP A 4 -23.53 22.53 5.54
CA ASP A 4 -22.32 23.12 6.16
C ASP A 4 -21.91 22.38 7.43
N LYS A 5 -22.89 21.96 8.24
CA LYS A 5 -22.63 21.19 9.45
C LYS A 5 -22.08 19.80 9.12
N GLU A 6 -22.62 19.16 8.08
CA GLU A 6 -22.11 17.88 7.58
C GLU A 6 -20.68 18.03 7.07
N LEU A 7 -20.42 19.02 6.22
CA LEU A 7 -19.08 19.27 5.67
C LEU A 7 -18.05 19.48 6.78
N MET A 8 -18.37 20.30 7.77
CA MET A 8 -17.46 20.57 8.89
C MET A 8 -17.18 19.33 9.73
N SER A 9 -18.22 18.54 10.04
CA SER A 9 -18.05 17.27 10.74
C SER A 9 -17.16 16.29 9.96
N ARG A 10 -17.31 16.23 8.63
CA ARG A 10 -16.45 15.39 7.77
C ARG A 10 -15.02 15.89 7.71
N VAL A 11 -14.81 17.19 7.63
CA VAL A 11 -13.46 17.77 7.66
C VAL A 11 -12.76 17.41 8.98
N GLU A 12 -13.45 17.47 10.11
CA GLU A 12 -12.91 17.06 11.40
C GLU A 12 -12.53 15.58 11.43
N GLU A 13 -13.42 14.69 10.97
CA GLU A 13 -13.13 13.24 10.85
C GLU A 13 -11.86 12.99 10.02
N ILE A 14 -11.75 13.66 8.87
CA ILE A 14 -10.59 13.51 7.97
C ILE A 14 -9.31 14.05 8.61
N GLN A 15 -9.40 15.14 9.38
CA GLN A 15 -8.25 15.67 10.11
C GLN A 15 -7.76 14.68 11.18
N THR A 16 -8.67 14.02 11.89
CA THR A 16 -8.31 12.94 12.83
C THR A 16 -7.64 11.77 12.11
N LEU A 17 -8.15 11.35 10.95
CA LEU A 17 -7.51 10.30 10.14
C LEU A 17 -6.13 10.73 9.63
N ALA A 18 -5.99 11.97 9.16
CA ALA A 18 -4.71 12.51 8.71
C ALA A 18 -3.68 12.53 9.84
N GLN A 19 -4.08 12.95 11.04
CA GLN A 19 -3.23 12.96 12.22
C GLN A 19 -2.83 11.54 12.64
N THR A 20 -3.79 10.60 12.64
CA THR A 20 -3.53 9.19 12.92
C THR A 20 -2.46 8.63 11.99
N ASN A 21 -2.58 8.92 10.69
CA ASN A 21 -1.59 8.51 9.70
C ASN A 21 -0.21 9.14 9.96
N GLU A 22 -0.15 10.43 10.30
CA GLU A 22 1.11 11.10 10.66
C GLU A 22 1.76 10.47 11.89
N ASP A 23 0.98 10.09 12.90
CA ASP A 23 1.51 9.47 14.12
C ASP A 23 2.02 8.06 13.85
N MET A 24 1.34 7.29 12.99
CA MET A 24 1.83 6.00 12.49
C MET A 24 3.11 6.15 11.65
N MET A 25 3.22 7.21 10.82
CA MET A 25 4.44 7.51 10.09
C MET A 25 5.59 7.83 11.04
N LYS A 26 5.37 8.66 12.07
CA LYS A 26 6.38 8.93 13.12
C LYS A 26 6.77 7.65 13.85
N GLN A 27 5.81 6.77 14.15
CA GLN A 27 6.09 5.48 14.77
C GLN A 27 7.03 4.64 13.89
N ILE A 28 6.75 4.56 12.58
CA ILE A 28 7.63 3.87 11.61
C ILE A 28 9.02 4.51 11.57
N ASP A 29 9.10 5.83 11.47
CA ASP A 29 10.38 6.57 11.45
C ASP A 29 11.19 6.28 12.74
N ASN A 30 10.53 6.26 13.90
CA ASN A 30 11.15 5.98 15.20
C ASN A 30 11.64 4.52 15.32
N MET A 31 11.06 3.58 14.57
CA MET A 31 11.56 2.21 14.50
C MET A 31 12.83 2.08 13.65
N GLY A 32 13.28 3.15 12.97
CA GLY A 32 14.24 3.08 11.88
C GLY A 32 15.57 2.35 12.16
N SER A 33 16.09 2.43 13.40
CA SER A 33 17.31 1.75 13.84
C SER A 33 17.09 0.32 14.34
N ARG A 34 15.83 -0.14 14.45
CA ARG A 34 15.51 -1.48 14.91
C ARG A 34 15.90 -2.51 13.85
N VAL A 35 16.57 -3.56 14.30
CA VAL A 35 16.81 -4.75 13.48
C VAL A 35 15.53 -5.60 13.44
N VAL A 36 15.12 -5.98 12.23
CA VAL A 36 13.97 -6.82 11.95
C VAL A 36 14.45 -8.05 11.21
N ASN A 37 14.09 -9.24 11.68
CA ASN A 37 14.34 -10.49 10.97
C ASN A 37 13.29 -10.65 9.87
N LEU A 38 13.61 -10.14 8.68
CA LEU A 38 12.72 -10.14 7.54
C LEU A 38 12.69 -11.52 6.89
N THR A 39 11.51 -12.09 6.77
CA THR A 39 11.24 -13.31 6.01
C THR A 39 10.96 -12.96 4.55
N THR A 40 11.82 -13.43 3.66
CA THR A 40 11.71 -13.29 2.21
C THR A 40 11.61 -14.66 1.54
N TYR A 41 11.10 -14.68 0.30
CA TYR A 41 10.94 -15.90 -0.47
C TYR A 41 11.79 -15.82 -1.73
N VAL A 42 12.74 -16.76 -1.86
CA VAL A 42 13.58 -16.88 -3.05
C VAL A 42 12.98 -17.94 -3.95
N ILE A 43 12.46 -17.49 -5.11
CA ILE A 43 11.92 -18.38 -6.15
C ILE A 43 13.02 -18.62 -7.20
N ARG A 44 13.28 -19.88 -7.53
CA ARG A 44 14.23 -20.29 -8.58
C ARG A 44 13.52 -21.16 -9.59
N CYS A 45 13.81 -20.95 -10.87
CA CYS A 45 13.35 -21.82 -11.95
C CYS A 45 14.55 -22.54 -12.57
N ASN A 46 14.56 -23.87 -12.50
CA ASN A 46 15.59 -24.70 -13.11
C ASN A 46 14.91 -25.70 -14.05
N TYR A 47 15.27 -25.67 -15.34
CA TYR A 47 14.73 -26.58 -16.36
C TYR A 47 13.19 -26.63 -16.40
N GLY A 48 12.53 -25.48 -16.18
CA GLY A 48 11.07 -25.37 -16.19
C GLY A 48 10.37 -25.79 -14.89
N ILE A 49 11.13 -26.06 -13.83
CA ILE A 49 10.61 -26.37 -12.50
C ILE A 49 10.90 -25.20 -11.56
N PHE A 50 9.84 -24.60 -11.04
CA PHE A 50 9.89 -23.58 -10.01
C PHE A 50 10.04 -24.22 -8.63
N THR A 51 10.92 -23.65 -7.83
CA THR A 51 11.16 -24.00 -6.43
C THR A 51 11.15 -22.72 -5.61
N VAL A 52 10.73 -22.82 -4.35
CA VAL A 52 10.74 -21.70 -3.40
C VAL A 52 11.49 -22.09 -2.14
N LYS A 53 12.31 -21.16 -1.65
CA LYS A 53 12.94 -21.24 -0.34
C LYS A 53 12.57 -20.02 0.48
N GLU A 54 12.19 -20.25 1.74
CA GLU A 54 12.07 -19.19 2.73
C GLU A 54 13.46 -18.82 3.26
N VAL A 55 13.76 -17.53 3.31
CA VAL A 55 15.03 -16.98 3.78
C VAL A 55 14.74 -15.90 4.81
N GLN A 56 15.35 -16.01 5.98
CA GLN A 56 15.30 -14.97 7.00
C GLN A 56 16.60 -14.18 6.98
N GLU A 57 16.49 -12.86 6.95
CA GLU A 57 17.63 -11.96 6.96
C GLU A 57 17.40 -10.82 7.95
N ALA A 58 18.39 -10.53 8.77
CA ALA A 58 18.38 -9.39 9.65
C ALA A 58 18.61 -8.11 8.83
N GLN A 59 17.62 -7.21 8.81
CA GLN A 59 17.72 -5.92 8.13
C GLN A 59 17.27 -4.79 9.05
N ASN A 60 17.79 -3.58 8.85
CA ASN A 60 17.30 -2.42 9.57
C ASN A 60 15.91 -2.01 9.06
N ALA A 61 15.02 -1.61 9.97
CA ALA A 61 13.68 -1.16 9.63
C ALA A 61 13.68 -0.05 8.57
N ASN A 62 14.62 0.90 8.65
CA ASN A 62 14.78 1.94 7.62
C ASN A 62 15.11 1.37 6.24
N GLN A 63 15.94 0.33 6.15
CA GLN A 63 16.24 -0.32 4.87
C GLN A 63 14.99 -1.00 4.31
N ILE A 64 14.23 -1.71 5.15
CA ILE A 64 12.97 -2.36 4.76
C ILE A 64 11.98 -1.33 4.22
N VAL A 65 11.77 -0.23 4.95
CA VAL A 65 10.82 0.83 4.57
C VAL A 65 11.27 1.59 3.31
N ASN A 66 12.57 1.88 3.18
CA ASN A 66 13.11 2.58 2.00
C ASN A 66 13.04 1.73 0.73
N ASN A 67 13.14 0.40 0.85
CA ASN A 67 13.03 -0.54 -0.25
C ASN A 67 11.59 -1.00 -0.51
N TRP A 68 10.67 -0.75 0.43
CA TRP A 68 9.27 -1.13 0.31
C TRP A 68 8.61 -0.46 -0.90
N ARG A 69 7.95 -1.27 -1.72
CA ARG A 69 7.18 -0.83 -2.89
C ARG A 69 5.85 -1.55 -2.93
N GLU A 70 4.78 -0.81 -3.16
CA GLU A 70 3.44 -1.36 -3.38
C GLU A 70 2.68 -0.41 -4.30
N ASN A 71 1.93 -0.91 -5.28
CA ASN A 71 1.11 -0.05 -6.12
C ASN A 71 -0.18 0.33 -5.36
N ILE A 72 -0.21 1.54 -4.79
CA ILE A 72 -1.34 2.01 -3.99
C ILE A 72 -2.31 2.78 -4.89
N GLN A 73 -3.53 2.26 -4.98
CA GLN A 73 -4.60 2.91 -5.75
C GLN A 73 -5.33 3.93 -4.88
N LEU A 74 -4.94 5.21 -5.03
CA LEU A 74 -5.70 6.33 -4.48
C LEU A 74 -6.71 6.82 -5.51
N THR A 75 -7.86 7.28 -5.04
CA THR A 75 -8.89 7.89 -5.90
C THR A 75 -8.48 9.32 -6.20
N GLU A 76 -8.40 9.70 -7.47
CA GLU A 76 -8.17 11.08 -7.86
C GLU A 76 -9.34 11.98 -7.42
N ILE A 77 -9.01 13.20 -7.00
CA ILE A 77 -9.96 14.18 -6.47
C ILE A 77 -9.83 15.43 -7.33
N GLU A 78 -10.97 16.06 -7.60
CA GLU A 78 -11.00 17.30 -8.38
C GLU A 78 -10.15 18.39 -7.70
N ASP A 79 -9.27 19.02 -8.48
CA ASP A 79 -8.33 20.01 -7.97
C ASP A 79 -8.94 21.42 -7.92
N ILE A 80 -9.96 21.57 -7.08
CA ILE A 80 -10.72 22.82 -6.88
C ILE A 80 -9.80 23.98 -6.46
N PHE A 81 -8.71 23.67 -5.77
CA PHE A 81 -7.79 24.66 -5.18
C PHE A 81 -6.46 24.81 -5.95
N ASN A 82 -6.30 24.10 -7.09
CA ASN A 82 -5.09 24.10 -7.90
C ASN A 82 -3.79 23.74 -7.11
N ASP A 83 -3.90 22.78 -6.19
CA ASP A 83 -2.77 22.27 -5.39
C ASP A 83 -1.94 21.21 -6.12
N LYS A 84 -2.44 20.68 -7.24
CA LYS A 84 -1.77 19.73 -8.13
C LYS A 84 -1.21 18.51 -7.40
N ILE A 85 -2.03 17.90 -6.54
CA ILE A 85 -1.65 16.70 -5.79
C ILE A 85 -1.46 15.54 -6.77
N SER A 86 -0.31 14.87 -6.68
CA SER A 86 -0.12 13.57 -7.31
C SER A 86 -0.68 12.46 -6.41
N TYR A 87 -1.62 11.69 -6.96
CA TYR A 87 -2.22 10.53 -6.29
C TYR A 87 -1.47 9.21 -6.58
N THR A 88 -0.40 9.27 -7.37
CA THR A 88 0.46 8.11 -7.62
C THR A 88 1.32 7.85 -6.39
N CYS A 89 1.16 6.67 -5.80
CA CYS A 89 1.87 6.31 -4.58
C CYS A 89 2.41 4.88 -4.66
N SER A 90 3.73 4.76 -4.66
CA SER A 90 4.45 3.49 -4.81
C SER A 90 5.50 3.24 -3.73
N SER A 91 5.79 4.23 -2.90
CA SER A 91 6.84 4.18 -1.88
C SER A 91 6.39 4.85 -0.58
N TYR A 92 7.09 4.53 0.51
CA TYR A 92 6.81 5.13 1.82
C TYR A 92 7.01 6.66 1.81
N GLY A 93 8.04 7.16 1.11
CA GLY A 93 8.23 8.61 0.96
C GLY A 93 7.05 9.29 0.25
N GLN A 94 6.55 8.67 -0.82
CA GLN A 94 5.38 9.18 -1.53
C GLN A 94 4.11 9.14 -0.67
N LEU A 95 3.95 8.13 0.20
CA LEU A 95 2.85 8.06 1.17
C LEU A 95 2.85 9.27 2.12
N LYS A 96 4.02 9.64 2.65
CA LYS A 96 4.17 10.82 3.51
C LYS A 96 3.78 12.10 2.76
N THR A 97 4.33 12.27 1.55
CA THR A 97 4.04 13.44 0.72
C THR A 97 2.56 13.59 0.40
N VAL A 98 1.89 12.51 -0.05
CA VAL A 98 0.47 12.58 -0.42
C VAL A 98 -0.43 12.78 0.80
N ASN A 99 -0.13 12.15 1.95
CA ASN A 99 -0.88 12.34 3.19
C ASN A 99 -0.84 13.80 3.64
N SER A 100 0.36 14.40 3.71
CA SER A 100 0.52 15.81 4.10
C SER A 100 -0.11 16.76 3.07
N ALA A 101 0.03 16.49 1.76
CA ALA A 101 -0.57 17.32 0.72
C ALA A 101 -2.11 17.32 0.82
N MET A 102 -2.74 16.15 0.91
CA MET A 102 -4.18 16.04 1.09
C MET A 102 -4.65 16.71 2.39
N ALA A 103 -3.92 16.57 3.49
CA ALA A 103 -4.29 17.16 4.77
C ALA A 103 -4.31 18.69 4.71
N ARG A 104 -3.41 19.31 3.94
CA ARG A 104 -3.44 20.75 3.67
C ARG A 104 -4.66 21.17 2.86
N VAL A 105 -5.05 20.40 1.84
CA VAL A 105 -6.21 20.71 1.01
C VAL A 105 -7.52 20.58 1.80
N VAL A 106 -7.65 19.55 2.62
CA VAL A 106 -8.83 19.37 3.50
C VAL A 106 -9.05 20.56 4.43
N LYS A 107 -7.97 21.22 4.90
CA LYS A 107 -8.11 22.45 5.71
C LYS A 107 -8.77 23.59 4.93
N LYS A 108 -8.57 23.68 3.61
CA LYS A 108 -9.16 24.73 2.76
C LYS A 108 -10.67 24.56 2.60
N TYR A 109 -11.19 23.33 2.69
CA TYR A 109 -12.65 23.08 2.66
C TYR A 109 -13.40 23.72 3.83
N LYS A 110 -12.74 24.02 4.97
CA LYS A 110 -13.36 24.80 6.05
C LYS A 110 -13.73 26.22 5.63
N LEU A 111 -13.04 26.77 4.63
CA LEU A 111 -13.17 28.15 4.16
C LEU A 111 -14.02 28.27 2.88
N PHE A 112 -14.22 27.16 2.16
CA PHE A 112 -14.81 27.15 0.82
C PHE A 112 -16.35 27.12 0.83
N GLY A 113 -16.96 26.82 1.98
CA GLY A 113 -18.41 26.68 2.11
C GLY A 113 -18.95 25.39 1.51
N SER A 114 -20.24 25.16 1.75
CA SER A 114 -20.88 23.87 1.50
C SER A 114 -21.57 23.78 0.15
N SER A 115 -20.88 23.19 -0.84
CA SER A 115 -21.48 22.81 -2.12
C SER A 115 -21.61 21.29 -2.24
N ARG A 116 -22.55 20.81 -3.07
CA ARG A 116 -22.70 19.37 -3.36
C ARG A 116 -21.42 18.77 -3.95
N THR A 117 -20.71 19.53 -4.77
CA THR A 117 -19.38 19.17 -5.29
C THR A 117 -18.37 19.03 -4.15
N ALA A 118 -18.32 20.00 -3.23
CA ALA A 118 -17.40 19.96 -2.10
C ALA A 118 -17.63 18.75 -1.18
N LEU A 119 -18.90 18.41 -0.90
CA LEU A 119 -19.24 17.20 -0.17
C LEU A 119 -18.81 15.92 -0.92
N GLY A 120 -19.05 15.85 -2.23
CA GLY A 120 -18.63 14.69 -3.04
C GLY A 120 -17.11 14.46 -2.97
N GLU A 121 -16.32 15.51 -3.10
CA GLU A 121 -14.86 15.42 -3.05
C GLU A 121 -14.33 15.13 -1.63
N ILE A 122 -14.97 15.65 -0.57
CA ILE A 122 -14.58 15.37 0.82
C ILE A 122 -14.64 13.87 1.13
N TYR A 123 -15.62 13.14 0.59
CA TYR A 123 -15.75 11.69 0.78
C TYR A 123 -14.58 10.92 0.15
N LYS A 124 -14.05 11.39 -0.99
CA LYS A 124 -12.88 10.78 -1.63
C LYS A 124 -11.62 10.97 -0.79
N PHE A 125 -11.44 12.13 -0.15
CA PHE A 125 -10.34 12.34 0.80
C PHE A 125 -10.39 11.33 1.93
N ALA A 126 -11.55 11.16 2.59
CA ALA A 126 -11.72 10.18 3.67
C ALA A 126 -11.34 8.76 3.24
N LYS A 127 -11.78 8.34 2.03
CA LYS A 127 -11.41 7.05 1.45
C LYS A 127 -9.89 6.91 1.29
N ASN A 128 -9.23 7.91 0.71
CA ASN A 128 -7.78 7.89 0.50
C ASN A 128 -6.99 7.84 1.83
N PHE A 129 -7.40 8.60 2.86
CA PHE A 129 -6.74 8.52 4.18
C PHE A 129 -6.89 7.14 4.83
N ARG A 130 -8.04 6.47 4.67
CA ARG A 130 -8.24 5.09 5.15
C ARG A 130 -7.38 4.08 4.39
N VAL A 131 -7.21 4.25 3.08
CA VAL A 131 -6.29 3.43 2.27
C VAL A 131 -4.85 3.60 2.79
N ILE A 132 -4.42 4.84 3.01
CA ILE A 132 -3.09 5.13 3.58
C ILE A 132 -2.94 4.48 4.96
N LYS A 133 -3.94 4.62 5.85
CA LYS A 133 -3.94 3.99 7.18
C LYS A 133 -3.72 2.47 7.07
N ALA A 134 -4.50 1.81 6.23
CA ALA A 134 -4.39 0.36 6.04
C ALA A 134 -3.00 -0.07 5.51
N VAL A 135 -2.37 0.75 4.66
CA VAL A 135 -1.00 0.50 4.20
C VAL A 135 0.00 0.67 5.36
N LEU A 136 -0.12 1.73 6.14
CA LEU A 136 0.75 1.98 7.30
C LEU A 136 0.62 0.86 8.35
N GLU A 137 -0.59 0.34 8.58
CA GLU A 137 -0.82 -0.84 9.45
C GLU A 137 -0.06 -2.07 8.94
N ARG A 138 -0.06 -2.31 7.63
CA ARG A 138 0.71 -3.41 7.03
C ARG A 138 2.22 -3.21 7.18
N ILE A 139 2.72 -1.98 7.03
CA ILE A 139 4.13 -1.67 7.24
C ILE A 139 4.52 -1.90 8.70
N ILE A 140 3.72 -1.41 9.66
CA ILE A 140 3.96 -1.63 11.10
C ILE A 140 3.94 -3.13 11.42
N ALA A 141 2.97 -3.88 10.89
CA ALA A 141 2.90 -5.33 11.07
C ALA A 141 4.12 -6.04 10.47
N LEU A 142 4.57 -5.63 9.28
CA LEU A 142 5.79 -6.15 8.65
C LEU A 142 7.01 -5.89 9.54
N LEU A 143 7.17 -4.67 10.06
CA LEU A 143 8.29 -4.33 10.92
C LEU A 143 8.26 -5.13 12.22
N ASN A 144 7.09 -5.30 12.85
CA ASN A 144 6.93 -6.01 14.12
C ASN A 144 7.10 -7.53 14.00
N ASN A 145 6.61 -8.12 12.92
CA ASN A 145 6.55 -9.57 12.80
C ASN A 145 7.58 -10.14 11.83
N GLY A 146 8.32 -9.28 11.10
CA GLY A 146 9.28 -9.71 10.10
C GLY A 146 8.65 -10.32 8.84
N GLY A 147 7.33 -10.33 8.71
CA GLY A 147 6.62 -11.03 7.64
C GLY A 147 6.54 -12.54 7.86
N GLY A 148 6.25 -13.30 6.80
CA GLY A 148 6.12 -14.77 6.86
C GLY A 148 4.69 -15.29 6.78
N GLY A 149 4.52 -16.62 6.91
CA GLY A 149 3.22 -17.29 6.92
C GLY A 149 2.55 -17.43 5.55
N ARG A 150 3.28 -17.16 4.45
CA ARG A 150 2.76 -17.30 3.07
C ARG A 150 3.35 -18.48 2.30
N MET A 151 4.28 -19.21 2.91
CA MET A 151 5.04 -20.28 2.25
C MET A 151 4.11 -21.33 1.62
N ASP A 152 3.07 -21.76 2.33
CA ASP A 152 2.16 -22.80 1.83
C ASP A 152 1.37 -22.33 0.61
N LYS A 153 0.87 -21.09 0.63
CA LYS A 153 0.18 -20.49 -0.53
C LYS A 153 1.13 -20.30 -1.72
N ILE A 154 2.38 -19.93 -1.47
CA ILE A 154 3.39 -19.80 -2.54
C ILE A 154 3.71 -21.17 -3.13
N ARG A 155 3.91 -22.20 -2.29
CA ARG A 155 4.14 -23.58 -2.74
C ARG A 155 3.00 -24.08 -3.59
N GLU A 156 1.75 -23.95 -3.12
CA GLU A 156 0.56 -24.33 -3.88
C GLU A 156 0.52 -23.67 -5.26
N ARG A 157 0.81 -22.36 -5.33
CA ARG A 157 0.86 -21.66 -6.61
C ARG A 157 1.97 -22.15 -7.53
N LEU A 158 3.16 -22.43 -6.99
CA LEU A 158 4.28 -22.95 -7.78
C LEU A 158 4.05 -24.38 -8.25
N ASP A 159 3.41 -25.22 -7.45
CA ASP A 159 3.04 -26.59 -7.84
C ASP A 159 2.05 -26.56 -9.00
N ASN A 160 1.06 -25.66 -8.96
CA ASN A 160 0.16 -25.44 -10.09
C ASN A 160 0.90 -25.01 -11.36
N LEU A 161 1.82 -24.03 -11.25
CA LEU A 161 2.64 -23.60 -12.40
C LEU A 161 3.54 -24.71 -12.95
N ASN A 162 4.12 -25.54 -12.08
CA ASN A 162 4.91 -26.70 -12.47
C ASN A 162 4.08 -27.73 -13.23
N ASN A 163 2.84 -27.97 -12.79
CA ASN A 163 1.90 -28.86 -13.47
C ASN A 163 1.48 -28.32 -14.85
N GLU A 164 1.17 -27.03 -14.94
CA GLU A 164 0.86 -26.36 -16.21
C GLU A 164 2.04 -26.45 -17.20
N MET A 165 3.27 -26.17 -16.74
CA MET A 165 4.48 -26.28 -17.56
C MET A 165 4.74 -27.72 -18.04
N LYS A 166 4.51 -28.72 -17.18
CA LYS A 166 4.63 -30.13 -17.53
C LYS A 166 3.60 -30.54 -18.58
N ALA A 167 2.36 -30.06 -18.45
CA ALA A 167 1.30 -30.29 -19.44
C ALA A 167 1.68 -29.69 -20.79
N LEU A 168 2.12 -28.42 -20.82
CA LEU A 168 2.57 -27.74 -22.03
C LEU A 168 3.73 -28.48 -22.72
N ARG A 169 4.72 -28.95 -21.95
CA ARG A 169 5.85 -29.72 -22.50
C ARG A 169 5.40 -31.04 -23.12
N THR A 170 4.48 -31.75 -22.47
CA THR A 170 3.89 -32.99 -22.99
C THR A 170 3.18 -32.73 -24.31
N THR A 171 2.32 -31.72 -24.37
CA THR A 171 1.61 -31.33 -25.58
C THR A 171 2.56 -30.96 -26.72
N TYR A 172 3.58 -30.15 -26.45
CA TYR A 172 4.57 -29.75 -27.46
C TYR A 172 5.37 -30.95 -27.98
N THR A 173 5.78 -31.86 -27.09
CA THR A 173 6.49 -33.09 -27.47
C THR A 173 5.62 -33.94 -28.39
N ASN A 174 4.35 -34.13 -28.04
CA ASN A 174 3.43 -34.92 -28.86
C ASN A 174 3.17 -34.31 -30.24
N ILE A 175 3.23 -32.98 -30.38
CA ILE A 175 3.09 -32.29 -31.67
C ILE A 175 4.35 -32.43 -32.54
N GLN A 176 5.55 -32.47 -31.96
CA GLN A 176 6.79 -32.58 -32.74
C GLN A 176 7.05 -33.99 -33.28
N PHE A 177 6.42 -35.01 -32.69
CA PHE A 177 6.58 -36.42 -33.08
C PHE A 177 5.32 -37.01 -33.77
N SER A 178 4.35 -36.16 -34.12
CA SER A 178 3.18 -36.47 -34.94
C SER A 178 3.32 -35.86 -36.33
#